data_AF-A0A0G1UX82-F1
#
_entry.id   AF-A0A0G1UX82-F1
#
_cell.length_a   1.000
_cell.length_b   1.000
_cell.length_c   1.000
_cell.angle_alpha   90.00
_cell.angle_beta   90.00
_cell.angle_gamma   90.00
#
_symmetry.space_group_name_H-M   'P 1'
#
loop_
_entity.id
_entity.type
_entity.pdbx_description
1 polymer ?
#
loop_
_entity_poly.entity_id
_entity_poly.type
_entity_poly.pdbx_seq_one_letter_code
_entity_poly.pdbx_strand_id
1 'polypeptide(L)'
;MKNLLNGGPKYFAGFIGTLIFRLFSPLFGLWNISPLMATELAGAKTYGPWRSGMNRRMIGHGAVGVFGAYFLINKTAGAGNFVVASIIGTLFFDFVTGILMGPLMFGQPWGEALFGQIPFTLRHLLGNIFFAVALAPWFYRKIMINPSWQFSQLFKFA
;
A
#
# COMPACT_ATOMS: atom_id res chain seq x y z
N MET A 1 -10.63 -11.78 20.15
CA MET A 1 -11.47 -10.58 19.88
C MET A 1 -11.01 -9.29 20.58
N LYS A 2 -10.42 -9.32 21.80
CA LYS A 2 -9.91 -8.10 22.48
C LYS A 2 -8.85 -7.30 21.69
N ASN A 3 -8.00 -7.95 20.91
CA ASN A 3 -7.03 -7.28 20.02
C ASN A 3 -7.65 -6.67 18.75
N LEU A 4 -8.89 -7.04 18.38
CA LEU A 4 -9.56 -6.53 17.18
C LEU A 4 -10.06 -5.08 17.36
N LEU A 5 -10.61 -4.75 18.54
CA LEU A 5 -11.19 -3.42 18.84
C LEU A 5 -10.10 -2.37 19.10
N ASN A 6 -8.98 -2.77 19.73
CA ASN A 6 -7.88 -1.85 20.05
C ASN A 6 -7.13 -1.31 18.82
N GLY A 7 -7.21 -1.99 17.66
CA GLY A 7 -6.55 -1.57 16.43
C GLY A 7 -7.35 -0.58 15.57
N GLY A 8 -8.66 -0.44 15.78
CA GLY A 8 -9.55 0.36 14.92
C GLY A 8 -9.06 1.78 14.61
N PRO A 9 -8.66 2.58 15.62
CA PRO A 9 -8.14 3.92 15.40
C PRO A 9 -6.85 3.97 14.57
N LYS A 10 -6.00 2.95 14.66
CA LYS A 10 -4.78 2.84 13.85
C LYS A 10 -5.09 2.61 12.37
N TYR A 11 -6.13 1.82 12.07
CA TYR A 11 -6.63 1.66 10.70
C TYR A 11 -7.25 2.94 10.18
N PHE A 12 -8.05 3.62 10.99
CA PHE A 12 -8.67 4.87 10.58
C PHE A 12 -7.62 5.95 10.34
N ALA A 13 -6.66 6.12 11.25
CA ALA A 13 -5.53 7.04 11.08
C ALA A 13 -4.69 6.69 9.84
N GLY A 14 -4.48 5.40 9.56
CA GLY A 14 -3.79 4.97 8.36
C GLY A 14 -4.58 5.20 7.08
N PHE A 15 -5.88 4.92 7.10
CA PHE A 15 -6.78 5.22 5.99
C PHE A 15 -6.83 6.72 5.71
N ILE A 16 -6.99 7.56 6.73
CA ILE A 16 -7.01 9.02 6.61
C ILE A 16 -5.65 9.55 6.13
N GLY A 17 -4.55 9.10 6.72
CA GLY A 17 -3.20 9.48 6.27
C GLY A 17 -2.97 9.11 4.81
N THR A 18 -3.41 7.92 4.40
CA THR A 18 -3.39 7.48 3.00
C THR A 18 -4.25 8.37 2.11
N LEU A 19 -5.46 8.71 2.55
CA LEU A 19 -6.40 9.55 1.80
C LEU A 19 -5.80 10.94 1.59
N ILE A 20 -5.24 11.54 2.64
CA ILE A 20 -4.55 12.83 2.59
C ILE A 20 -3.40 12.77 1.59
N PHE A 21 -2.49 11.79 1.73
CA PHE A 21 -1.36 11.67 0.80
C PHE A 21 -1.81 11.40 -0.64
N ARG A 22 -2.89 10.65 -0.86
CA ARG A 22 -3.45 10.39 -2.20
C ARG A 22 -4.13 11.61 -2.81
N LEU A 23 -4.73 12.47 -1.99
CA LEU A 23 -5.31 13.75 -2.45
C LEU A 23 -4.22 14.79 -2.72
N PHE A 24 -3.09 14.72 -2.00
CA PHE A 24 -1.94 15.60 -2.19
C PHE A 24 -0.96 15.13 -3.29
N SER A 25 -0.85 13.83 -3.56
CA SER A 25 0.10 13.29 -4.56
C SER A 25 -0.10 13.89 -5.97
N PRO A 26 -1.32 14.18 -6.45
CA PRO A 26 -1.55 14.94 -7.68
C PRO A 26 -0.83 16.30 -7.74
N LEU A 27 -0.74 17.02 -6.62
CA LEU A 27 -0.12 18.35 -6.55
C LEU A 27 1.39 18.32 -6.81
N PHE A 28 2.00 17.13 -6.72
CA PHE A 28 3.42 16.90 -7.00
C PHE A 28 3.66 16.18 -8.32
N GLY A 29 2.64 16.08 -9.20
CA GLY A 29 2.75 15.33 -10.45
C GLY A 29 2.70 13.81 -10.27
N LEU A 30 2.35 13.33 -9.07
CA LEU A 30 2.32 11.92 -8.69
C LEU A 30 0.89 11.34 -8.83
N TRP A 31 0.22 11.67 -9.93
CA TRP A 31 -1.19 11.34 -10.18
C TRP A 31 -1.51 9.84 -10.13
N ASN A 32 -0.51 8.97 -10.33
CA ASN A 32 -0.65 7.51 -10.31
C ASN A 32 0.29 6.77 -9.33
N ILE A 33 1.07 7.48 -8.51
CA ILE A 33 1.88 6.82 -7.49
C ILE A 33 1.03 6.70 -6.23
N SER A 34 0.76 5.47 -5.78
CA SER A 34 -0.17 5.26 -4.68
C SER A 34 0.58 5.22 -3.34
N PRO A 35 0.51 6.28 -2.50
CA PRO A 35 0.96 6.22 -1.10
C PRO A 35 0.18 5.15 -0.30
N LEU A 36 -0.97 4.73 -0.86
CA LEU A 36 -1.76 3.55 -0.50
C LEU A 36 -0.88 2.31 -0.30
N MET A 37 0.07 2.07 -1.19
CA MET A 37 0.88 0.86 -1.08
C MET A 37 1.86 0.93 0.11
N ALA A 38 2.42 2.09 0.43
CA ALA A 38 3.30 2.26 1.59
C ALA A 38 2.57 2.12 2.92
N THR A 39 1.35 2.64 3.01
CA THR A 39 0.50 2.52 4.20
C THR A 39 -0.14 1.14 4.32
N GLU A 40 -0.53 0.52 3.20
CA GLU A 40 -0.99 -0.86 3.11
C GLU A 40 0.11 -1.82 3.53
N LEU A 41 1.35 -1.69 3.03
CA LEU A 41 2.48 -2.54 3.44
C LEU A 41 2.78 -2.43 4.95
N ALA A 42 2.73 -1.21 5.50
CA ALA A 42 2.93 -0.98 6.93
C ALA A 42 1.79 -1.56 7.80
N GLY A 43 0.53 -1.42 7.35
CA GLY A 43 -0.63 -2.03 7.99
C GLY A 43 -0.64 -3.56 7.88
N ALA A 44 -0.34 -4.07 6.69
CA ALA A 44 -0.26 -5.48 6.35
C ALA A 44 0.75 -6.22 7.24
N LYS A 45 1.92 -5.62 7.47
CA LYS A 45 2.92 -6.14 8.41
C LYS A 45 2.41 -6.26 9.84
N THR A 46 1.64 -5.27 10.29
CA THR A 46 1.21 -5.15 11.69
C THR A 46 0.06 -6.10 12.03
N TYR A 47 -0.77 -6.44 11.04
CA TYR A 47 -2.06 -7.07 11.31
C TYR A 47 -2.39 -8.28 10.45
N GLY A 48 -1.55 -8.61 9.47
CA GLY A 48 -1.73 -9.78 8.63
C GLY A 48 -2.79 -9.61 7.52
N PRO A 49 -3.05 -10.69 6.76
CA PRO A 49 -3.75 -10.68 5.47
C PRO A 49 -5.21 -10.18 5.55
N TRP A 50 -5.90 -10.48 6.66
CA TRP A 50 -7.35 -10.29 6.78
C TRP A 50 -7.79 -8.83 6.92
N ARG A 51 -6.88 -7.90 7.27
CA ARG A 51 -7.20 -6.48 7.48
C ARG A 51 -6.47 -5.52 6.55
N SER A 52 -5.39 -5.92 5.88
CA SER A 52 -4.83 -5.12 4.77
C SER A 52 -5.78 -5.06 3.57
N GLY A 53 -6.68 -6.05 3.43
CA GLY A 53 -7.70 -6.09 2.38
C GLY A 53 -9.01 -5.34 2.66
N MET A 54 -9.13 -4.56 3.75
CA MET A 54 -10.41 -3.97 4.18
C MET A 54 -10.81 -2.66 3.45
N ASN A 55 -10.30 -2.44 2.24
CA ASN A 55 -10.83 -1.48 1.26
C ASN A 55 -11.38 -2.26 0.06
N ARG A 56 -12.66 -2.65 0.17
CA ARG A 56 -13.42 -3.51 -0.76
C ARG A 56 -13.65 -2.91 -2.17
N ARG A 57 -12.88 -1.89 -2.61
CA ARG A 57 -13.08 -1.27 -3.94
C ARG A 57 -12.07 -1.62 -5.02
N MET A 58 -10.99 -2.35 -4.77
CA MET A 58 -10.02 -2.68 -5.82
C MET A 58 -9.40 -4.05 -5.55
N ILE A 59 -9.85 -5.09 -6.24
CA ILE A 59 -9.33 -6.46 -6.14
C ILE A 59 -7.80 -6.48 -6.32
N GLY A 60 -7.24 -5.59 -7.16
CA GLY A 60 -5.80 -5.47 -7.36
C GLY A 60 -5.02 -4.86 -6.18
N HIS A 61 -5.50 -3.78 -5.54
CA HIS A 61 -4.79 -3.19 -4.39
C HIS A 61 -4.92 -4.05 -3.12
N GLY A 62 -6.09 -4.66 -2.91
CA GLY A 62 -6.29 -5.62 -1.82
C GLY A 62 -5.35 -6.83 -1.95
N ALA A 63 -5.10 -7.32 -3.17
CA ALA A 63 -4.16 -8.41 -3.42
C ALA A 63 -2.71 -8.01 -3.09
N VAL A 64 -2.29 -6.78 -3.44
CA VAL A 64 -0.96 -6.25 -3.08
C VAL A 64 -0.82 -6.10 -1.56
N GLY A 65 -1.85 -5.62 -0.87
CA GLY A 65 -1.88 -5.54 0.60
C GLY A 65 -1.82 -6.91 1.29
N VAL A 66 -2.48 -7.93 0.72
CA VAL A 66 -2.41 -9.32 1.20
C VAL A 66 -1.02 -9.92 0.97
N PHE A 67 -0.48 -9.77 -0.23
CA PHE A 67 0.89 -10.18 -0.57
C PHE A 67 1.91 -9.52 0.37
N GLY A 68 1.79 -8.21 0.57
CA GLY A 68 2.63 -7.45 1.48
C GLY A 68 2.58 -7.98 2.91
N ALA A 69 1.40 -8.40 3.38
CA ALA A 69 1.24 -8.98 4.71
C ALA A 69 2.05 -10.27 4.82
N TYR A 70 1.82 -11.19 3.89
CA TYR A 70 2.53 -12.48 3.86
C TYR A 70 4.04 -12.32 3.68
N PHE A 71 4.48 -11.40 2.83
CA PHE A 71 5.91 -11.16 2.59
C PHE A 71 6.59 -10.54 3.81
N LEU A 72 5.93 -9.61 4.50
CA LEU A 72 6.54 -8.81 5.58
C LEU A 72 6.36 -9.40 6.98
N ILE A 73 5.48 -10.38 7.18
CA ILE A 73 5.11 -10.90 8.51
C ILE A 73 6.32 -11.46 9.29
N ASN A 74 7.24 -12.13 8.59
CA ASN A 74 8.45 -12.73 9.18
C ASN A 74 9.73 -11.93 8.86
N LYS A 75 9.60 -10.69 8.37
CA LYS A 75 10.73 -9.83 8.02
C LYS A 75 10.86 -8.68 9.02
N THR A 76 12.01 -8.02 9.07
CA THR A 76 12.17 -6.78 9.86
C THR A 76 11.43 -5.61 9.19
N ALA A 77 10.99 -4.61 9.97
CA ALA A 77 10.34 -3.39 9.47
C ALA A 77 11.34 -2.38 8.87
N GLY A 78 12.28 -2.88 8.06
CA GLY A 78 13.32 -2.06 7.43
C GLY A 78 12.88 -1.54 6.05
N ALA A 79 13.42 -0.38 5.66
CA ALA A 79 13.18 0.24 4.35
C ALA A 79 13.44 -0.75 3.20
N GLY A 80 14.51 -1.56 3.27
CA GLY A 80 14.83 -2.55 2.24
C GLY A 80 13.72 -3.58 2.00
N ASN A 81 13.09 -4.11 3.06
CA ASN A 81 12.00 -5.08 2.90
C ASN A 81 10.74 -4.41 2.33
N PHE A 82 10.47 -3.16 2.70
CA PHE A 82 9.37 -2.40 2.09
C PHE A 82 9.64 -2.12 0.61
N VAL A 83 10.88 -1.79 0.24
CA VAL A 83 11.28 -1.56 -1.15
C VAL A 83 11.11 -2.83 -1.97
N VAL A 84 11.59 -3.98 -1.50
CA VAL A 84 11.41 -5.25 -2.23
C VAL A 84 9.94 -5.60 -2.41
N ALA A 85 9.14 -5.49 -1.33
CA ALA A 85 7.69 -5.71 -1.43
C ALA A 85 7.04 -4.74 -2.43
N SER A 86 7.50 -3.49 -2.45
CA SER A 86 6.98 -2.45 -3.33
C SER A 86 7.28 -2.73 -4.81
N ILE A 87 8.50 -3.19 -5.12
CA ILE A 87 8.91 -3.52 -6.49
C ILE A 87 8.07 -4.70 -7.00
N ILE A 88 8.00 -5.79 -6.23
CA ILE A 88 7.25 -7.00 -6.63
C ILE A 88 5.77 -6.67 -6.82
N GLY A 89 5.16 -5.96 -5.86
CA GLY A 89 3.76 -5.56 -5.93
C GLY A 89 3.46 -4.67 -7.13
N THR A 90 4.34 -3.70 -7.43
CA THR A 90 4.20 -2.80 -8.57
C THR A 90 4.26 -3.57 -9.89
N LEU A 91 5.30 -4.39 -10.08
CA LEU A 91 5.48 -5.15 -11.32
C LEU A 91 4.32 -6.09 -11.59
N PHE A 92 3.86 -6.80 -10.55
CA PHE A 92 2.72 -7.71 -10.69
C PHE A 92 1.42 -6.97 -11.02
N PHE A 93 1.12 -5.90 -10.30
CA PHE A 93 -0.10 -5.13 -10.53
C PHE A 93 -0.14 -4.51 -11.93
N ASP A 94 0.96 -3.90 -12.35
CA ASP A 94 1.10 -3.27 -13.66
C ASP A 94 1.07 -4.29 -14.80
N PHE A 95 1.65 -5.48 -14.60
CA PHE A 95 1.55 -6.57 -15.56
C PHE A 95 0.09 -7.01 -15.76
N VAL A 96 -0.62 -7.27 -14.67
CA VAL A 96 -2.03 -7.71 -14.73
C VAL A 96 -2.91 -6.61 -15.33
N THR A 97 -2.80 -5.38 -14.85
CA THR A 97 -3.73 -4.30 -15.23
C THR A 97 -3.37 -3.63 -16.54
N GLY A 98 -2.09 -3.54 -16.88
CA GLY A 98 -1.63 -2.85 -18.09
C GLY A 98 -1.45 -3.79 -19.27
N ILE A 99 -0.69 -4.89 -19.07
CA ILE A 99 -0.32 -5.80 -20.16
C ILE A 99 -1.41 -6.84 -20.43
N LEU A 100 -2.09 -7.36 -19.40
CA LEU A 100 -3.13 -8.37 -19.61
C LEU A 100 -4.51 -7.74 -19.86
N MET A 101 -4.99 -6.85 -18.98
CA MET A 101 -6.35 -6.35 -19.08
C MET A 101 -6.59 -5.48 -20.32
N GLY A 102 -5.61 -4.69 -20.78
CA GLY A 102 -5.73 -3.87 -22.01
C GLY A 102 -6.15 -4.71 -23.22
N PRO A 103 -5.33 -5.69 -23.64
CA PRO A 103 -5.66 -6.59 -24.75
C PRO A 103 -6.88 -7.47 -24.49
N LEU A 104 -7.00 -8.08 -23.30
CA LEU A 104 -8.07 -9.05 -23.02
C LEU A 104 -9.45 -8.42 -22.89
N MET A 105 -9.56 -7.18 -22.42
CA MET A 105 -10.85 -6.54 -22.14
C MET A 105 -11.22 -5.46 -23.15
N PHE A 106 -10.22 -4.80 -23.75
CA PHE A 106 -10.43 -3.64 -24.61
C PHE A 106 -9.91 -3.86 -26.04
N GLY A 107 -9.39 -5.05 -26.36
CA GLY A 107 -8.88 -5.37 -27.68
C GLY A 107 -7.64 -4.58 -28.08
N GLN A 108 -6.94 -3.98 -27.10
CA GLN A 108 -5.72 -3.23 -27.37
C GLN A 108 -4.64 -4.15 -27.98
N PRO A 109 -3.88 -3.70 -28.99
CA PRO A 109 -2.75 -4.47 -29.50
C PRO A 109 -1.73 -4.78 -28.40
N TRP A 110 -1.29 -6.04 -28.32
CA TRP A 110 -0.34 -6.50 -27.29
C TRP A 110 0.97 -5.70 -27.26
N GLY A 111 1.49 -5.34 -28.42
CA GLY A 111 2.70 -4.52 -28.53
C GLY A 111 2.51 -3.13 -27.93
N GLU A 112 1.40 -2.47 -28.23
CA GLU A 112 1.08 -1.15 -27.67
C GLU A 112 0.88 -1.20 -26.16
N ALA A 113 0.19 -2.23 -25.66
CA ALA A 113 0.03 -2.45 -24.22
C ALA A 113 1.40 -2.63 -23.55
N LEU A 114 2.29 -3.46 -24.10
CA LEU A 114 3.62 -3.70 -23.55
C LEU A 114 4.50 -2.45 -23.56
N PHE A 115 4.64 -1.77 -24.70
CA PHE A 115 5.51 -0.60 -24.82
C PHE A 115 4.97 0.62 -24.05
N GLY A 116 3.65 0.81 -24.03
CA GLY A 116 3.01 1.84 -23.22
C GLY A 116 3.19 1.59 -21.72
N GLN A 117 3.26 0.32 -21.31
CA GLN A 117 3.43 -0.04 -19.92
C GLN A 117 4.83 0.31 -19.37
N ILE A 118 5.89 0.23 -20.17
CA ILE A 118 7.28 0.48 -19.70
C ILE A 118 7.45 1.85 -19.01
N PRO A 119 7.15 3.00 -19.66
CA PRO A 119 7.33 4.31 -19.03
C PRO A 119 6.36 4.52 -17.85
N PHE A 120 5.20 3.88 -17.88
CA PHE A 120 4.21 3.92 -16.80
C PHE A 120 4.72 3.17 -15.55
N THR A 121 5.22 1.95 -15.73
CA THR A 121 5.77 1.13 -14.65
C THR A 121 7.04 1.71 -14.06
N LEU A 122 7.92 2.32 -14.87
CA LEU A 122 9.09 3.04 -14.34
C LEU A 122 8.68 4.18 -13.40
N ARG A 123 7.68 4.98 -13.79
CA ARG A 123 7.14 6.04 -12.95
C ARG A 123 6.56 5.49 -11.65
N HIS A 124 5.80 4.40 -11.72
CA HIS A 124 5.24 3.74 -10.54
C HIS A 124 6.31 3.21 -9.59
N LEU A 125 7.33 2.54 -10.13
CA LEU A 125 8.44 2.02 -9.34
C LEU A 125 9.17 3.14 -8.61
N LEU A 126 9.52 4.23 -9.29
CA LEU A 126 10.20 5.37 -8.68
C LEU A 126 9.40 5.93 -7.50
N GLY A 127 8.11 6.15 -7.70
CA GLY A 127 7.23 6.65 -6.65
C GLY A 127 7.03 5.69 -5.49
N ASN A 128 6.79 4.41 -5.79
CA ASN A 128 6.56 3.40 -4.77
C ASN A 128 7.81 3.11 -3.95
N ILE A 129 9.00 3.13 -4.58
CA ILE A 129 10.28 3.03 -3.89
C ILE A 129 10.49 4.24 -2.99
N PHE A 130 10.23 5.47 -3.47
CA PHE A 130 10.34 6.68 -2.65
C PHE A 130 9.48 6.56 -1.39
N PHE A 131 8.21 6.18 -1.52
CA PHE A 131 7.33 6.01 -0.36
C PHE A 131 7.69 4.80 0.51
N ALA A 132 8.21 3.71 -0.07
CA ALA A 132 8.68 2.56 0.68
C ALA A 132 9.93 2.87 1.54
N VAL A 133 10.80 3.76 1.06
CA VAL A 133 11.98 4.21 1.81
C VAL A 133 11.60 5.25 2.85
N ALA A 134 10.87 6.29 2.46
CA ALA A 134 10.63 7.46 3.31
C ALA A 134 9.42 7.29 4.23
N LEU A 135 8.27 6.89 3.67
CA LEU A 135 6.99 6.95 4.36
C LEU A 135 6.67 5.66 5.13
N ALA A 136 6.88 4.48 4.54
CA ALA A 136 6.52 3.21 5.16
C ALA A 136 7.21 2.95 6.52
N PRO A 137 8.52 3.20 6.70
CA PRO A 137 9.18 2.98 7.99
C PRO A 137 8.76 4.00 9.05
N TRP A 138 8.51 5.26 8.65
CA TRP A 138 8.00 6.29 9.54
C TRP A 138 6.59 5.94 10.02
N PHE A 139 5.72 5.58 9.09
CA PHE A 139 4.33 5.25 9.35
C PHE A 139 4.21 4.01 10.26
N TYR A 140 5.00 2.97 9.99
CA TYR A 140 5.08 1.78 10.84
C TYR A 140 5.47 2.14 12.29
N ARG A 141 6.54 2.93 12.47
CA ARG A 141 7.07 3.26 13.80
C ARG A 141 6.19 4.22 14.60
N LYS A 142 5.63 5.25 13.95
CA LYS A 142 4.92 6.33 14.66
C LYS A 142 3.44 6.03 14.89
N ILE A 143 2.83 5.21 14.03
CA ILE A 143 1.38 4.98 14.05
C ILE A 143 1.08 3.51 14.35
N MET A 144 1.62 2.59 13.55
CA MET A 144 1.19 1.18 13.64
C MET A 144 1.58 0.51 14.96
N ILE A 145 2.83 0.67 15.41
CA ILE A 145 3.30 0.04 16.65
C ILE A 145 3.11 0.92 17.90
N ASN A 146 2.68 2.16 17.75
CA ASN A 146 2.57 3.09 18.86
C ASN A 146 1.36 2.75 19.77
N PRO A 147 1.55 2.53 21.08
CA PRO A 147 0.46 2.20 22.01
C PRO A 147 -0.56 3.32 22.22
N SER A 148 -0.18 4.60 22.08
CA SER A 148 -1.07 5.75 22.32
C SER A 148 -2.28 5.78 21.38
N TRP A 149 -2.14 5.17 20.20
CA TRP A 149 -3.20 5.06 19.20
C TRP A 149 -4.10 3.83 19.41
N GLN A 150 -3.99 3.12 20.54
CA GLN A 150 -4.93 2.06 20.88
C GLN A 150 -6.26 2.66 21.33
N PHE A 151 -7.38 2.04 20.94
CA PHE A 151 -8.72 2.50 21.31
C PHE A 151 -8.90 2.68 22.83
N SER A 152 -8.34 1.77 23.63
CA SER A 152 -8.34 1.83 25.10
C SER A 152 -7.51 2.96 25.70
N GLN A 153 -6.66 3.64 24.93
CA GLN A 153 -5.81 4.75 25.36
C GLN A 153 -6.37 6.11 24.91
N LEU A 154 -7.09 6.14 23.78
CA LEU A 154 -7.72 7.34 23.23
C LEU A 154 -8.80 7.93 24.13
N PHE A 155 -9.50 7.10 24.91
CA PHE A 155 -10.58 7.53 25.80
C PHE A 155 -10.16 7.56 27.28
N LYS A 156 -8.87 7.44 27.61
CA LYS A 156 -8.39 7.63 29.00
C LYS A 156 -8.39 9.10 29.46
N PHE A 157 -8.71 10.02 28.55
CA PHE A 157 -8.80 11.46 28.79
C PHE A 157 -10.25 11.99 28.75
N ALA A 158 -11.25 11.11 28.79
CA ALA A 158 -12.66 11.47 28.92
C ALA A 158 -13.20 11.02 30.29
#